data_AF-A0A2M8L2U8-F1
#
_entry.id   AF-A0A2M8L2U8-F1
#
_cell.length_a   1.000
_cell.length_b   1.000
_cell.length_c   1.000
_cell.angle_alpha   90.00
_cell.angle_beta   90.00
_cell.angle_gamma   90.00
#
_symmetry.space_group_name_H-M   'P 1'
#
loop_
_entity.id
_entity.type
_entity.pdbx_description
1 polymer ?
#
loop_
_entity_poly.entity_id
_entity_poly.type
_entity_poly.pdbx_seq_one_letter_code
_entity_poly.pdbx_strand_id
1 'polypeptide(L)'
;MLETDRSPEKGVSNDQLEPYCLSQIKAAPYTLKIIHSLDIVTKDPSLGAIKETDVYRLRRGLCLPCAAATCINKVKGERLIGDRDGSIKIGDFFKLVLPFHGAKGIVNSEIEKEFPKGWLVTTPEGDIYHHAIIAFAKALGVTGVAVRNFESVTEFLSILDKGGCFTVSLDNRFVLEQTLGNNPELVAYSPNPKHKPKILIGGKEGLGFRNFEEGRHAVAILEINEGKALIADSFVLPQMKSNLLLGLDISIIDKYLTFKTGGSTRGIIFSLNPRIDEFIKPRYLFPVVIPEEIVRAIRKNLR
;
A
#
# COMPACT_ATOMS: atom_id res chain seq x y z
N MET A 1 30.81 -12.72 36.80
CA MET A 1 31.02 -12.63 35.35
C MET A 1 30.33 -13.82 34.72
N LEU A 2 29.21 -13.62 34.04
CA LEU A 2 28.63 -14.61 33.15
C LEU A 2 28.55 -13.93 31.79
N GLU A 3 29.43 -14.38 30.91
CA GLU A 3 29.56 -13.89 29.55
C GLU A 3 28.28 -14.19 28.77
N THR A 4 27.86 -13.15 28.07
CA THR A 4 26.81 -13.12 27.08
C THR A 4 27.14 -14.01 25.90
N ASP A 5 26.22 -14.91 25.54
CA ASP A 5 26.16 -15.45 24.19
C ASP A 5 24.75 -15.23 23.64
N ARG A 6 24.48 -13.96 23.30
CA ARG A 6 23.38 -13.62 22.38
C ARG A 6 24.02 -13.49 21.01
N SER A 7 23.95 -14.57 20.24
CA SER A 7 24.24 -14.52 18.82
C SER A 7 23.35 -13.44 18.17
N PRO A 8 23.88 -12.60 17.27
CA PRO A 8 23.04 -11.66 16.54
C PRO A 8 22.10 -12.48 15.63
N GLU A 9 20.79 -12.29 15.78
CA GLU A 9 19.82 -12.81 14.82
C GLU A 9 20.22 -12.26 13.44
N LYS A 10 20.72 -13.16 12.59
CA LYS A 10 21.05 -12.85 11.20
C LYS A 10 19.80 -12.26 10.56
N GLY A 11 19.91 -11.05 10.03
CA GLY A 11 18.86 -10.41 9.25
C GLY A 11 18.31 -11.38 8.20
N VAL A 12 16.98 -11.39 8.06
CA VAL A 12 16.26 -12.27 7.13
C VAL A 12 16.81 -12.00 5.72
N SER A 13 17.29 -13.02 5.02
CA SER A 13 17.88 -12.83 3.69
C SER A 13 16.80 -12.38 2.70
N ASN A 14 17.13 -11.47 1.77
CA ASN A 14 16.18 -10.96 0.76
C ASN A 14 15.37 -12.07 0.06
N ASP A 15 15.98 -13.21 -0.22
CA ASP A 15 15.36 -14.39 -0.85
C ASP A 15 14.19 -14.98 -0.04
N GLN A 16 14.15 -14.77 1.28
CA GLN A 16 13.08 -15.23 2.16
C GLN A 16 11.87 -14.29 2.17
N LEU A 17 12.06 -13.01 1.82
CA LEU A 17 11.01 -11.99 1.86
C LEU A 17 10.36 -11.72 0.50
N GLU A 18 11.11 -11.94 -0.59
CA GLU A 18 10.62 -11.74 -1.96
C GLU A 18 9.33 -12.51 -2.28
N PRO A 19 9.11 -13.76 -1.79
CA PRO A 19 7.86 -14.49 -2.01
C PRO A 19 6.60 -13.78 -1.50
N TYR A 20 6.73 -12.87 -0.53
CA TYR A 20 5.61 -12.11 0.03
C TYR A 20 5.31 -10.82 -0.73
N CYS A 21 6.25 -10.35 -1.55
CA CYS A 21 6.19 -9.07 -2.25
C CYS A 21 5.32 -9.14 -3.50
N LEU A 22 4.57 -8.08 -3.77
CA LEU A 22 3.60 -8.02 -4.86
C LEU A 22 3.91 -6.94 -5.89
N SER A 23 3.62 -7.24 -7.16
CA SER A 23 3.86 -6.33 -8.27
C SER A 23 2.55 -5.70 -8.73
N GLN A 24 2.39 -4.39 -8.49
CA GLN A 24 1.19 -3.68 -8.89
C GLN A 24 0.99 -3.68 -10.42
N ILE A 25 2.09 -3.76 -11.19
CA ILE A 25 2.04 -3.87 -12.66
C ILE A 25 1.40 -5.18 -13.11
N LYS A 26 1.71 -6.29 -12.43
CA LYS A 26 1.15 -7.62 -12.72
C LYS A 26 -0.27 -7.78 -12.18
N ALA A 27 -0.60 -7.17 -11.04
CA ALA A 27 -1.93 -7.18 -10.45
C ALA A 27 -2.97 -6.42 -11.28
N ALA A 28 -2.61 -5.24 -11.81
CA ALA A 28 -3.57 -4.30 -12.41
C ALA A 28 -4.53 -4.88 -13.46
N PRO A 29 -4.12 -5.73 -14.43
CA PRO A 29 -5.05 -6.26 -15.44
C PRO A 29 -6.17 -7.12 -14.85
N TYR A 30 -5.85 -7.98 -13.86
CA TYR A 30 -6.88 -8.79 -13.19
C TYR A 30 -7.78 -7.90 -12.34
N THR A 31 -7.18 -6.99 -11.57
CA THR A 31 -7.93 -6.07 -10.71
C THR A 31 -8.92 -5.23 -11.51
N LEU A 32 -8.53 -4.69 -12.66
CA LEU A 32 -9.43 -3.93 -13.53
C LEU A 32 -10.61 -4.77 -14.00
N LYS A 33 -10.36 -6.02 -14.41
CA LYS A 33 -11.43 -6.94 -14.83
C LYS A 33 -12.44 -7.16 -13.71
N ILE A 34 -11.97 -7.32 -12.46
CA ILE A 34 -12.84 -7.49 -11.32
C ILE A 34 -13.64 -6.22 -11.05
N ILE A 35 -13.00 -5.06 -10.99
CA ILE A 35 -13.68 -3.77 -10.78
C ILE A 35 -14.82 -3.57 -11.80
N HIS A 36 -14.56 -3.79 -13.09
CA HIS A 36 -15.58 -3.64 -14.14
C HIS A 36 -16.70 -4.68 -14.10
N SER A 37 -16.48 -5.81 -13.43
CA SER A 37 -17.52 -6.84 -13.24
C SER A 37 -18.49 -6.52 -12.10
N LEU A 38 -18.18 -5.51 -11.26
CA LEU A 38 -18.99 -5.16 -10.10
C LEU A 38 -20.08 -4.17 -10.49
N ASP A 39 -21.33 -4.59 -10.33
CA ASP A 39 -22.52 -3.80 -10.64
C ASP A 39 -22.63 -2.51 -9.79
N ILE A 40 -22.02 -2.47 -8.59
CA ILE A 40 -21.97 -1.23 -7.79
C ILE A 40 -21.19 -0.11 -8.50
N VAL A 41 -20.16 -0.46 -9.27
CA VAL A 41 -19.34 0.50 -10.00
C VAL A 41 -20.16 1.18 -11.09
N THR A 42 -21.12 0.50 -11.72
CA THR A 42 -21.99 1.16 -12.72
C THR A 42 -23.04 2.05 -12.03
N LYS A 43 -23.56 1.63 -10.87
CA LYS A 43 -24.71 2.27 -10.20
C LYS A 43 -24.38 3.45 -9.30
N ASP A 44 -23.22 3.45 -8.63
CA ASP A 44 -22.89 4.51 -7.65
C ASP A 44 -22.15 5.67 -8.35
N PRO A 45 -22.70 6.89 -8.39
CA PRO A 45 -22.03 8.04 -8.99
C PRO A 45 -20.76 8.47 -8.24
N SER A 46 -20.64 8.17 -6.95
CA SER A 46 -19.44 8.47 -6.15
C SER A 46 -18.21 7.64 -6.58
N LEU A 47 -18.44 6.52 -7.28
CA LEU A 47 -17.39 5.67 -7.83
C LEU A 47 -16.92 6.12 -9.23
N GLY A 48 -17.24 7.34 -9.67
CA GLY A 48 -16.85 7.87 -10.99
C GLY A 48 -15.35 7.70 -11.29
N ALA A 49 -14.47 8.02 -10.34
CA ALA A 49 -13.02 7.85 -10.49
C ALA A 49 -12.61 6.40 -10.78
N ILE A 50 -13.28 5.42 -10.17
CA ILE A 50 -13.05 3.99 -10.43
C ILE A 50 -13.62 3.58 -11.79
N LYS A 51 -14.77 4.12 -12.21
CA LYS A 51 -15.35 3.84 -13.55
C LYS A 51 -14.43 4.30 -14.68
N GLU A 52 -13.80 5.45 -14.49
CA GLU A 52 -12.90 6.08 -15.46
C GLU A 52 -11.44 5.57 -15.36
N THR A 53 -11.19 4.62 -14.46
CA THR A 53 -9.85 4.05 -14.29
C THR A 53 -9.56 3.07 -15.41
N ASP A 54 -8.52 3.36 -16.19
CA ASP A 54 -7.93 2.39 -17.12
C ASP A 54 -6.82 1.57 -16.43
N VAL A 55 -6.31 0.55 -17.13
CA VAL A 55 -5.24 -0.31 -16.59
C VAL A 55 -3.97 0.48 -16.25
N TYR A 56 -3.72 1.62 -16.90
CA TYR A 56 -2.53 2.44 -16.68
C TYR A 56 -2.65 3.29 -15.42
N ARG A 57 -3.83 3.90 -15.20
CA ARG A 57 -4.17 4.58 -13.95
C ARG A 57 -4.13 3.60 -12.79
N LEU A 58 -4.70 2.41 -12.96
CA LEU A 58 -4.72 1.38 -11.93
C LEU A 58 -3.31 0.86 -11.60
N ARG A 59 -2.43 0.73 -12.60
CA ARG A 59 -1.01 0.43 -12.39
C ARG A 59 -0.30 1.43 -11.50
N ARG A 60 -0.83 2.65 -11.29
CA ARG A 60 -0.32 3.63 -10.31
C ARG A 60 -1.13 3.64 -9.01
N GLY A 61 -2.45 3.49 -9.09
CA GLY A 61 -3.35 3.52 -7.92
C GLY A 61 -3.31 2.27 -7.02
N LEU A 62 -2.58 1.22 -7.40
CA LEU A 62 -2.47 -0.03 -6.63
C LEU A 62 -1.30 -0.09 -5.63
N CYS A 63 -0.53 0.99 -5.48
CA CYS A 63 0.62 1.01 -4.57
C CYS A 63 0.24 0.65 -3.13
N LEU A 64 -0.79 1.30 -2.56
CA LEU A 64 -1.21 1.03 -1.18
C LEU A 64 -1.79 -0.38 -0.99
N PRO A 65 -2.72 -0.89 -1.82
CA PRO A 65 -3.17 -2.28 -1.72
C PRO A 65 -2.06 -3.31 -1.83
N CYS A 66 -1.09 -3.11 -2.74
CA CYS A 66 0.00 -4.06 -2.92
C CYS A 66 1.00 -4.01 -1.76
N ALA A 67 1.33 -2.81 -1.26
CA ALA A 67 2.17 -2.64 -0.09
C ALA A 67 1.51 -3.26 1.16
N ALA A 68 0.22 -3.00 1.37
CA ALA A 68 -0.54 -3.57 2.50
C ALA A 68 -0.64 -5.08 2.41
N ALA A 69 -0.91 -5.62 1.22
CA ALA A 69 -0.95 -7.07 0.99
C ALA A 69 0.42 -7.72 1.22
N THR A 70 1.52 -7.05 0.84
CA THR A 70 2.88 -7.49 1.16
C THR A 70 3.10 -7.56 2.67
N CYS A 71 2.68 -6.52 3.41
CA CYS A 71 2.73 -6.49 4.87
C CYS A 71 1.91 -7.64 5.49
N ILE A 72 0.67 -7.85 5.04
CA ILE A 72 -0.21 -8.92 5.51
C ILE A 72 0.43 -10.29 5.28
N ASN A 73 0.96 -10.54 4.08
CA ASN A 73 1.65 -11.79 3.76
C ASN A 73 2.86 -12.02 4.68
N LYS A 74 3.69 -10.98 4.88
CA LYS A 74 4.86 -11.05 5.75
C LYS A 74 4.47 -11.41 7.18
N VAL A 75 3.55 -10.66 7.80
CA VAL A 75 3.19 -10.90 9.22
C VAL A 75 2.52 -12.26 9.43
N LYS A 76 1.84 -12.77 8.40
CA LYS A 76 1.23 -14.11 8.43
C LYS A 76 2.23 -15.23 8.13
N GLY A 77 3.38 -14.92 7.53
CA GLY A 77 4.37 -15.90 7.08
C GLY A 77 3.89 -16.73 5.88
N GLU A 78 2.91 -16.26 5.13
CA GLU A 78 2.29 -16.99 4.03
C GLU A 78 1.85 -16.06 2.89
N ARG A 79 1.91 -16.57 1.65
CA ARG A 79 1.47 -15.84 0.46
C ARG A 79 -0.05 -15.92 0.29
N LEU A 80 -0.80 -15.26 1.17
CA LEU A 80 -2.26 -15.22 1.12
C LEU A 80 -2.79 -14.37 -0.03
N ILE A 81 -2.22 -13.18 -0.23
CA ILE A 81 -2.66 -12.22 -1.23
C ILE A 81 -1.62 -12.15 -2.36
N GLY A 82 -2.04 -12.22 -3.63
CA GLY A 82 -1.12 -12.23 -4.77
C GLY A 82 -1.67 -11.59 -6.05
N ASP A 83 -0.84 -11.55 -7.10
CA ASP A 83 -1.27 -11.04 -8.40
C ASP A 83 -2.12 -12.08 -9.15
N ARG A 84 -1.53 -13.26 -9.40
CA ARG A 84 -2.18 -14.38 -10.11
C ARG A 84 -2.12 -15.70 -9.33
N ASP A 85 -1.08 -15.89 -8.54
CA ASP A 85 -0.78 -17.18 -7.88
C ASP A 85 -1.02 -17.16 -6.36
N GLY A 86 -1.46 -16.04 -5.80
CA GLY A 86 -1.86 -15.98 -4.39
C GLY A 86 -3.23 -16.63 -4.17
N SER A 87 -3.48 -17.12 -2.95
CA SER A 87 -4.77 -17.72 -2.57
C SER A 87 -5.94 -16.77 -2.81
N ILE A 88 -5.72 -15.48 -2.54
CA ILE A 88 -6.60 -14.35 -2.82
C ILE A 88 -5.85 -13.42 -3.77
N LYS A 89 -6.50 -12.94 -4.82
CA LYS A 89 -5.88 -11.99 -5.76
C LYS A 89 -6.14 -10.55 -5.32
N ILE A 90 -5.26 -9.61 -5.69
CA ILE A 90 -5.46 -8.18 -5.39
C ILE A 90 -6.83 -7.66 -5.88
N GLY A 91 -7.37 -8.18 -6.99
CA GLY A 91 -8.71 -7.82 -7.44
C GLY A 91 -9.83 -8.21 -6.46
N ASP A 92 -9.63 -9.27 -5.68
CA ASP A 92 -10.63 -9.76 -4.74
C ASP A 92 -10.76 -8.83 -3.54
N PHE A 93 -9.71 -8.08 -3.18
CA PHE A 93 -9.82 -6.96 -2.24
C PHE A 93 -10.96 -6.01 -2.67
N PHE A 94 -10.93 -5.52 -3.91
CA PHE A 94 -11.96 -4.60 -4.42
C PHE A 94 -13.34 -5.24 -4.46
N LYS A 95 -13.43 -6.50 -4.90
CA LYS A 95 -14.69 -7.26 -4.87
C LYS A 95 -15.32 -7.29 -3.48
N LEU A 96 -14.49 -7.42 -2.45
CA LEU A 96 -14.93 -7.58 -1.06
C LEU A 96 -15.15 -6.26 -0.35
N VAL A 97 -14.38 -5.20 -0.66
CA VAL A 97 -14.48 -3.92 0.05
C VAL A 97 -15.38 -2.89 -0.65
N LEU A 98 -15.43 -2.85 -1.99
CA LEU A 98 -16.23 -1.87 -2.74
C LEU A 98 -17.73 -1.91 -2.44
N PRO A 99 -18.38 -3.06 -2.16
CA PRO A 99 -19.80 -3.09 -1.80
C PRO A 99 -20.16 -2.25 -0.57
N PHE A 100 -19.19 -1.93 0.27
CA PHE A 100 -19.39 -1.11 1.47
C PHE A 100 -19.10 0.38 1.22
N HIS A 101 -18.66 0.77 0.01
CA HIS A 101 -18.32 2.14 -0.32
C HIS A 101 -19.49 3.08 -0.03
N GLY A 102 -19.23 4.15 0.73
CA GLY A 102 -20.23 5.15 1.08
C GLY A 102 -19.61 6.51 1.36
N ALA A 103 -20.14 7.54 0.72
CA ALA A 103 -19.73 8.94 0.94
C ALA A 103 -20.40 9.58 2.17
N LYS A 104 -21.54 9.05 2.63
CA LYS A 104 -22.23 9.49 3.85
C LYS A 104 -21.55 8.93 5.09
N GLY A 105 -21.29 9.76 6.10
CA GLY A 105 -20.55 9.38 7.29
C GLY A 105 -21.14 8.17 8.01
N ILE A 106 -20.28 7.32 8.58
CA ILE A 106 -20.70 6.39 9.62
C ILE A 106 -20.80 7.23 10.91
N VAL A 107 -21.97 7.24 11.52
CA VAL A 107 -22.14 7.80 12.86
C VAL A 107 -21.64 6.76 13.85
N ASN A 108 -20.59 7.07 14.60
CA ASN A 108 -20.20 6.20 15.71
C ASN A 108 -21.20 6.42 16.85
N SER A 109 -21.91 5.36 17.21
CA SER A 109 -22.94 5.36 18.25
C SER A 109 -22.43 5.67 19.65
N GLU A 110 -21.12 5.56 19.90
CA GLU A 110 -20.50 5.84 21.21
C GLU A 110 -20.13 7.31 21.40
N ILE A 111 -19.90 8.06 20.31
CA ILE A 111 -19.44 9.46 20.37
C ILE A 111 -20.37 10.43 19.64
N GLU A 112 -21.47 9.94 19.06
CA GLU A 112 -22.50 10.69 18.30
C GLU A 112 -21.94 11.66 17.25
N LYS A 113 -20.72 11.39 16.75
CA LYS A 113 -20.08 12.18 15.71
C LYS A 113 -20.09 11.43 14.41
N GLU A 114 -20.60 12.10 13.37
CA GLU A 114 -20.43 11.67 11.99
C GLU A 114 -18.93 11.73 11.67
N PHE A 115 -18.33 10.59 11.35
CA PHE A 115 -16.98 10.59 10.82
C PHE A 115 -17.00 11.40 9.52
N PRO A 116 -16.09 12.38 9.35
CA PRO A 116 -16.26 13.45 8.36
C PRO A 116 -16.32 12.99 6.90
N LYS A 117 -16.13 11.70 6.61
CA LYS A 117 -16.47 11.04 5.35
C LYS A 117 -16.79 9.57 5.69
N GLY A 118 -17.83 8.99 5.10
CA GLY A 118 -18.22 7.59 5.32
C GLY A 118 -17.13 6.55 5.05
N TRP A 119 -17.55 5.28 4.98
CA TRP A 119 -16.69 4.18 4.52
C TRP A 119 -16.22 4.42 3.07
N LEU A 120 -15.18 5.21 2.88
CA LEU A 120 -14.62 5.50 1.56
C LEU A 120 -13.58 4.45 1.21
N VAL A 121 -13.91 3.63 0.21
CA VAL A 121 -12.96 2.68 -0.37
C VAL A 121 -12.00 3.39 -1.32
N THR A 122 -12.46 4.45 -1.99
CA THR A 122 -11.68 5.31 -2.88
C THR A 122 -12.00 6.78 -2.59
N THR A 123 -11.07 7.69 -2.86
CA THR A 123 -11.32 9.14 -2.90
C THR A 123 -11.81 9.56 -4.29
N PRO A 124 -12.32 10.80 -4.46
CA PRO A 124 -12.63 11.37 -5.78
C PRO A 124 -11.43 11.38 -6.74
N GLU A 125 -10.22 11.43 -6.20
CA GLU A 125 -8.96 11.36 -6.96
C GLU A 125 -8.60 9.92 -7.37
N GLY A 126 -9.35 8.91 -6.92
CA GLY A 126 -9.12 7.50 -7.21
C GLY A 126 -8.21 6.78 -6.21
N ASP A 127 -7.83 7.44 -5.10
CA ASP A 127 -6.94 6.87 -4.09
C ASP A 127 -7.67 5.93 -3.15
N ILE A 128 -7.08 4.78 -2.82
CA ILE A 128 -7.69 3.83 -1.87
C ILE A 128 -7.39 4.26 -0.43
N TYR A 129 -8.39 4.23 0.46
CA TYR A 129 -8.26 4.78 1.80
C TYR A 129 -7.94 3.74 2.88
N HIS A 130 -7.32 4.20 3.99
CA HIS A 130 -6.84 3.33 5.07
C HIS A 130 -7.93 2.44 5.71
N HIS A 131 -9.18 2.90 5.75
CA HIS A 131 -10.29 2.18 6.37
C HIS A 131 -10.50 0.81 5.68
N ALA A 132 -10.58 0.82 4.35
CA ALA A 132 -10.78 -0.38 3.55
C ALA A 132 -9.63 -1.38 3.71
N ILE A 133 -8.38 -0.89 3.69
CA ILE A 133 -7.18 -1.72 3.91
C ILE A 133 -7.22 -2.37 5.29
N ILE A 134 -7.53 -1.60 6.34
CA ILE A 134 -7.52 -2.11 7.70
C ILE A 134 -8.69 -3.08 7.94
N ALA A 135 -9.89 -2.86 7.39
CA ALA A 135 -10.97 -3.87 7.52
C ALA A 135 -10.60 -5.17 6.84
N PHE A 136 -9.99 -5.09 5.65
CA PHE A 136 -9.57 -6.27 4.94
C PHE A 136 -8.50 -7.05 5.72
N ALA A 137 -7.51 -6.35 6.29
CA ALA A 137 -6.52 -6.94 7.19
C ALA A 137 -7.18 -7.61 8.42
N LYS A 138 -8.12 -6.92 9.09
CA LYS A 138 -8.86 -7.46 10.24
C LYS A 138 -9.70 -8.69 9.88
N ALA A 139 -10.27 -8.73 8.68
CA ALA A 139 -11.02 -9.89 8.21
C ALA A 139 -10.11 -11.13 8.06
N LEU A 140 -8.84 -10.92 7.71
CA LEU A 140 -7.79 -11.95 7.62
C LEU A 140 -7.10 -12.26 8.96
N GLY A 141 -7.54 -11.65 10.06
CA GLY A 141 -6.95 -11.84 11.39
C GLY A 141 -5.65 -11.07 11.63
N VAL A 142 -5.40 -10.01 10.86
CA VAL A 142 -4.27 -9.09 11.03
C VAL A 142 -4.77 -7.76 11.60
N THR A 143 -4.12 -7.28 12.64
CA THR A 143 -4.38 -5.95 13.20
C THR A 143 -3.75 -4.89 12.33
N GLY A 144 -4.55 -3.93 11.87
CA GLY A 144 -4.09 -2.74 11.15
C GLY A 144 -4.32 -1.47 11.98
N VAL A 145 -3.31 -0.62 12.11
CA VAL A 145 -3.39 0.66 12.84
C VAL A 145 -2.90 1.80 11.94
N ALA A 146 -3.74 2.80 11.69
CA ALA A 146 -3.34 3.95 10.90
C ALA A 146 -2.48 4.91 11.73
N VAL A 147 -1.40 5.40 11.12
CA VAL A 147 -0.48 6.37 11.71
C VAL A 147 -0.32 7.60 10.83
N ARG A 148 -0.01 8.74 11.46
CA ARG A 148 0.24 10.01 10.78
C ARG A 148 1.20 10.91 11.56
N ASN A 149 1.67 11.98 10.92
CA ASN A 149 2.46 13.06 11.54
C ASN A 149 3.77 12.61 12.21
N PHE A 150 4.32 11.46 11.82
CA PHE A 150 5.66 11.04 12.23
C PHE A 150 6.73 11.68 11.33
N GLU A 151 7.91 11.92 11.89
CA GLU A 151 9.01 12.62 11.20
C GLU A 151 9.98 11.65 10.50
N SER A 152 10.10 10.44 11.03
CA SER A 152 10.98 9.40 10.49
C SER A 152 10.33 8.03 10.61
N VAL A 153 10.66 7.13 9.68
CA VAL A 153 10.25 5.72 9.74
C VAL A 153 10.87 4.98 10.93
N THR A 154 11.96 5.51 11.52
CA THR A 154 12.61 4.96 12.72
C THR A 154 11.75 5.03 13.98
N GLU A 155 10.73 5.89 13.99
CA GLU A 155 9.76 5.98 15.10
C GLU A 155 8.99 4.67 15.33
N PHE A 156 9.04 3.74 14.38
CA PHE A 156 8.36 2.45 14.42
C PHE A 156 9.29 1.24 14.53
N LEU A 157 10.57 1.42 14.92
CA LEU A 157 11.51 0.31 15.13
C LEU A 157 10.97 -0.75 16.10
N SER A 158 10.39 -0.32 17.22
CA SER A 158 9.80 -1.21 18.23
C SER A 158 8.66 -2.10 17.69
N ILE A 159 8.02 -1.67 16.60
CA ILE A 159 6.98 -2.44 15.91
C ILE A 159 7.61 -3.55 15.07
N LEU A 160 8.70 -3.24 14.37
CA LEU A 160 9.46 -4.21 13.56
C LEU A 160 10.07 -5.29 14.45
N ASP A 161 10.64 -4.91 15.60
CA ASP A 161 11.21 -5.85 16.59
C ASP A 161 10.19 -6.86 17.14
N LYS A 162 8.89 -6.56 17.03
CA LYS A 162 7.80 -7.43 17.47
C LYS A 162 7.20 -8.27 16.33
N GLY A 163 7.89 -8.35 15.20
CA GLY A 163 7.43 -9.05 14.00
C GLY A 163 6.30 -8.31 13.26
N GLY A 164 6.08 -7.03 13.58
CA GLY A 164 5.20 -6.16 12.81
C GLY A 164 5.90 -5.65 11.54
N CYS A 165 5.13 -4.97 10.70
CA CYS A 165 5.64 -4.21 9.57
C CYS A 165 4.66 -3.08 9.26
N PHE A 166 5.01 -2.17 8.35
CA PHE A 166 4.11 -1.06 8.05
C PHE A 166 4.26 -0.57 6.63
N THR A 167 3.15 -0.05 6.09
CA THR A 167 3.18 0.73 4.85
C THR A 167 3.42 2.18 5.19
N VAL A 168 4.17 2.87 4.34
CA VAL A 168 4.39 4.32 4.43
C VAL A 168 4.02 4.98 3.11
N SER A 169 3.30 6.10 3.20
CA SER A 169 3.06 6.97 2.06
C SER A 169 4.25 7.91 1.87
N LEU A 170 4.85 7.85 0.69
CA LEU A 170 5.94 8.69 0.24
C LEU A 170 5.46 9.61 -0.88
N ASP A 171 6.12 10.74 -1.05
CA ASP A 171 5.98 11.57 -2.23
C ASP A 171 6.37 10.77 -3.48
N ASN A 172 5.56 10.86 -4.55
CA ASN A 172 5.78 10.07 -5.77
C ASN A 172 7.14 10.34 -6.44
N ARG A 173 7.82 11.45 -6.12
CA ARG A 173 9.23 11.69 -6.48
C ARG A 173 10.18 10.59 -6.01
N PHE A 174 9.83 9.86 -4.95
CA PHE A 174 10.56 8.69 -4.49
C PHE A 174 10.72 7.66 -5.62
N VAL A 175 9.60 7.31 -6.28
CA VAL A 175 9.59 6.34 -7.38
C VAL A 175 10.43 6.86 -8.54
N LEU A 176 10.33 8.15 -8.88
CA LEU A 176 11.13 8.76 -9.94
C LEU A 176 12.63 8.62 -9.70
N GLU A 177 13.10 9.04 -8.53
CA GLU A 177 14.52 9.03 -8.22
C GLU A 177 15.06 7.59 -8.10
N GLN A 178 14.28 6.67 -7.52
CA GLN A 178 14.66 5.24 -7.39
C GLN A 178 14.64 4.48 -8.71
N THR A 179 13.66 4.77 -9.56
CA THR A 179 13.44 4.02 -10.80
C THR A 179 14.42 4.43 -11.91
N LEU A 180 14.96 5.66 -11.86
CA LEU A 180 15.42 6.33 -13.07
C LEU A 180 16.81 6.94 -13.04
N GLY A 181 17.47 7.09 -11.88
CA GLY A 181 18.85 7.58 -11.75
C GLY A 181 19.18 8.96 -12.36
N ASN A 182 18.29 9.58 -13.15
CA ASN A 182 18.60 10.66 -14.08
C ASN A 182 17.41 11.62 -14.38
N ASN A 183 16.38 11.72 -13.52
CA ASN A 183 15.29 12.71 -13.70
C ASN A 183 14.66 12.78 -15.12
N PRO A 184 13.96 11.75 -15.64
CA PRO A 184 13.19 11.94 -16.86
C PRO A 184 11.72 12.24 -16.55
N GLU A 185 11.13 13.12 -17.37
CA GLU A 185 9.80 13.70 -17.19
C GLU A 185 8.65 12.79 -17.70
N LEU A 186 8.96 11.64 -18.34
CA LEU A 186 8.01 10.87 -19.17
C LEU A 186 8.07 9.34 -18.99
N VAL A 187 6.89 8.71 -18.86
CA VAL A 187 6.69 7.25 -19.00
C VAL A 187 5.80 6.98 -20.21
N ALA A 188 6.26 6.13 -21.13
CA ALA A 188 5.45 5.73 -22.29
C ALA A 188 4.58 4.53 -21.95
N TYR A 189 3.27 4.72 -22.11
CA TYR A 189 2.27 3.67 -22.03
C TYR A 189 1.79 3.36 -23.44
N SER A 190 2.12 2.18 -23.96
CA SER A 190 1.55 1.75 -25.24
C SER A 190 0.05 1.50 -25.05
N PRO A 191 -0.84 1.92 -25.97
CA PRO A 191 -2.28 1.64 -25.88
C PRO A 191 -2.60 0.14 -25.92
N ASN A 192 -1.68 -0.71 -26.41
CA ASN A 192 -1.80 -2.16 -26.32
C ASN A 192 -1.39 -2.64 -24.91
N PRO A 193 -2.31 -3.20 -24.10
CA PRO A 193 -2.03 -3.63 -22.72
C PRO A 193 -1.01 -4.78 -22.62
N LYS A 194 -0.73 -5.48 -23.73
CA LYS A 194 0.32 -6.50 -23.82
C LYS A 194 1.73 -5.90 -23.80
N HIS A 195 1.88 -4.64 -24.18
CA HIS A 195 3.16 -3.95 -24.12
C HIS A 195 3.40 -3.44 -22.69
N LYS A 196 4.58 -3.76 -22.17
CA LYS A 196 5.05 -3.30 -20.86
C LYS A 196 5.31 -1.79 -20.92
N PRO A 197 4.94 -1.00 -19.88
CA PRO A 197 5.33 0.40 -19.80
C PRO A 197 6.84 0.54 -19.98
N LYS A 198 7.28 1.59 -20.68
CA LYS A 198 8.70 1.87 -20.89
C LYS A 198 9.05 3.25 -20.35
N ILE A 199 10.13 3.28 -19.59
CA ILE A 199 10.82 4.52 -19.22
C ILE A 199 11.46 5.08 -20.48
N LEU A 200 11.35 6.40 -20.69
CA LEU A 200 12.06 7.07 -21.76
C LEU A 200 13.07 8.05 -21.18
N ILE A 201 14.29 8.00 -21.71
CA ILE A 201 15.37 8.93 -21.39
C ILE A 201 15.48 9.88 -22.59
N GLY A 202 15.23 11.17 -22.37
CA GLY A 202 15.41 12.25 -23.35
C GLY A 202 14.25 12.43 -24.34
N GLY A 203 13.48 13.51 -24.16
CA GLY A 203 12.79 14.36 -25.15
C GLY A 203 11.98 13.77 -26.33
N LYS A 204 11.85 12.44 -26.47
CA LYS A 204 11.16 11.81 -27.59
C LYS A 204 9.70 11.60 -27.24
N GLU A 205 8.86 12.60 -27.51
CA GLU A 205 7.40 12.49 -27.44
C GLU A 205 6.82 11.76 -28.67
N GLY A 206 5.72 11.03 -28.48
CA GLY A 206 5.00 10.30 -29.53
C GLY A 206 3.54 10.04 -29.10
N LEU A 207 2.88 9.00 -29.61
CA LEU A 207 1.51 8.62 -29.21
C LEU A 207 1.50 7.72 -27.94
N GLY A 208 0.71 8.07 -26.92
CA GLY A 208 0.52 7.26 -25.69
C GLY A 208 1.35 7.67 -24.45
N PHE A 209 1.75 8.94 -24.38
CA PHE A 209 2.66 9.45 -23.36
C PHE A 209 1.87 9.99 -22.17
N ARG A 210 2.39 9.80 -20.96
CA ARG A 210 1.87 10.50 -19.78
C ARG A 210 3.04 11.03 -18.96
N ASN A 211 2.92 12.29 -18.54
CA ASN A 211 3.80 12.87 -17.55
C ASN A 211 3.74 12.02 -16.27
N PHE A 212 4.85 11.98 -15.55
CA PHE A 212 4.84 11.43 -14.21
C PHE A 212 4.02 12.38 -13.32
N GLU A 213 2.88 11.90 -12.81
CA GLU A 213 1.97 12.73 -12.03
C GLU A 213 2.54 12.96 -10.63
N GLU A 214 2.50 14.20 -10.17
CA GLU A 214 2.68 14.50 -8.74
C GLU A 214 1.61 13.77 -7.94
N GLY A 215 1.98 13.20 -6.80
CA GLY A 215 1.05 12.39 -6.03
C GLY A 215 1.71 11.69 -4.87
N ARG A 216 1.04 10.63 -4.40
CA ARG A 216 1.54 9.77 -3.32
C ARG A 216 1.84 8.38 -3.87
N HIS A 217 2.90 7.79 -3.34
CA HIS A 217 3.23 6.40 -3.52
C HIS A 217 3.21 5.71 -2.17
N ALA A 218 2.95 4.40 -2.14
CA ALA A 218 3.01 3.64 -0.91
C ALA A 218 3.97 2.47 -1.08
N VAL A 219 4.85 2.31 -0.11
CA VAL A 219 5.79 1.19 -0.02
C VAL A 219 5.61 0.48 1.31
N ALA A 220 6.02 -0.79 1.39
CA ALA A 220 6.07 -1.52 2.64
C ALA A 220 7.49 -1.43 3.23
N ILE A 221 7.60 -0.98 4.49
CA ILE A 221 8.83 -1.09 5.29
C ILE A 221 8.78 -2.45 5.98
N LEU A 222 9.69 -3.34 5.60
CA LEU A 222 9.72 -4.70 6.11
C LEU A 222 10.68 -4.83 7.28
N GLU A 223 11.86 -4.21 7.20
CA GLU A 223 12.90 -4.27 8.24
C GLU A 223 13.68 -2.96 8.25
N ILE A 224 14.30 -2.63 9.38
CA ILE A 224 15.27 -1.54 9.49
C ILE A 224 16.45 -2.06 10.30
N ASN A 225 17.64 -2.08 9.69
CA ASN A 225 18.89 -2.54 10.29
C ASN A 225 20.01 -1.55 9.95
N GLU A 226 20.83 -1.18 10.95
CA GLU A 226 22.07 -0.42 10.74
C GLU A 226 21.89 0.87 9.89
N GLY A 227 20.81 1.62 10.11
CA GLY A 227 20.54 2.87 9.38
C GLY A 227 19.97 2.68 7.97
N LYS A 228 19.66 1.44 7.58
CA LYS A 228 19.02 1.09 6.31
C LYS A 228 17.66 0.45 6.54
N ALA A 229 16.69 0.78 5.71
CA ALA A 229 15.41 0.10 5.65
C ALA A 229 15.39 -0.86 4.46
N LEU A 230 14.93 -2.08 4.70
CA LEU A 230 14.51 -2.98 3.64
C LEU A 230 13.05 -2.70 3.31
N ILE A 231 12.82 -2.25 2.08
CA ILE A 231 11.51 -1.87 1.59
C ILE A 231 11.03 -2.80 0.48
N ALA A 232 9.73 -2.99 0.39
CA ALA A 232 9.06 -3.55 -0.77
C ALA A 232 8.34 -2.45 -1.54
N ASP A 233 8.81 -2.19 -2.77
CA ASP A 233 8.16 -1.29 -3.72
C ASP A 233 7.42 -2.12 -4.77
N SER A 234 6.08 -1.99 -4.80
CA SER A 234 5.26 -2.73 -5.74
C SER A 234 5.31 -2.19 -7.18
N PHE A 235 5.83 -0.98 -7.38
CA PHE A 235 5.98 -0.34 -8.70
C PHE A 235 7.35 -0.59 -9.32
N VAL A 236 7.66 -1.86 -9.60
CA VAL A 236 8.87 -2.22 -10.36
C VAL A 236 8.56 -2.37 -11.84
N LEU A 237 9.21 -1.54 -12.66
CA LEU A 237 9.16 -1.65 -14.11
C LEU A 237 10.15 -2.72 -14.61
N PRO A 238 9.79 -3.51 -15.64
CA PRO A 238 10.64 -4.58 -16.17
C PRO A 238 12.06 -4.16 -16.60
N GLN A 239 12.27 -2.88 -16.90
CA GLN A 239 13.55 -2.31 -17.33
C GLN A 239 14.48 -1.98 -16.15
N MET A 240 13.97 -1.93 -14.93
CA MET A 240 14.74 -1.57 -13.74
C MET A 240 15.71 -2.67 -13.31
N LYS A 241 15.61 -3.88 -13.89
CA LYS A 241 16.36 -5.10 -13.48
C LYS A 241 16.33 -5.32 -11.96
N SER A 242 15.37 -4.73 -11.25
CA SER A 242 15.35 -4.67 -9.80
C SER A 242 14.42 -5.74 -9.25
N ASN A 243 14.76 -6.24 -8.07
CA ASN A 243 13.86 -7.05 -7.27
C ASN A 243 12.77 -6.13 -6.68
N LEU A 244 11.65 -6.70 -6.25
CA LEU A 244 10.59 -5.94 -5.53
C LEU A 244 11.09 -5.41 -4.19
N LEU A 245 12.22 -5.93 -3.71
CA LEU A 245 12.91 -5.53 -2.49
C LEU A 245 14.08 -4.60 -2.78
N LEU A 246 14.16 -3.51 -2.02
CA LEU A 246 15.24 -2.53 -2.08
C LEU A 246 15.75 -2.25 -0.66
N GLY A 247 17.07 -2.27 -0.47
CA GLY A 247 17.70 -1.78 0.77
C GLY A 247 18.12 -0.33 0.58
N LEU A 248 17.57 0.59 1.36
CA LEU A 248 17.83 2.04 1.24
C LEU A 248 18.25 2.65 2.57
N ASP A 249 19.12 3.64 2.53
CA ASP A 249 19.42 4.46 3.70
C ASP A 249 18.14 5.17 4.17
N ILE A 250 17.92 5.21 5.48
CA ILE A 250 16.71 5.81 6.08
C ILE A 250 16.53 7.27 5.68
N SER A 251 17.64 8.02 5.57
CA SER A 251 17.63 9.43 5.16
C SER A 251 17.02 9.64 3.78
N ILE A 252 17.15 8.66 2.87
CA ILE A 252 16.52 8.71 1.54
C ILE A 252 15.01 8.59 1.69
N ILE A 253 14.51 7.68 2.53
CA ILE A 253 13.08 7.48 2.74
C ILE A 253 12.47 8.71 3.42
N ASP A 254 13.11 9.19 4.48
CA ASP A 254 12.65 10.33 5.27
C ASP A 254 12.56 11.61 4.44
N LYS A 255 13.45 11.80 3.45
CA LYS A 255 13.36 12.90 2.46
C LYS A 255 12.01 12.97 1.75
N TYR A 256 11.35 11.83 1.48
CA TYR A 256 10.07 11.77 0.76
C TYR A 256 8.84 11.63 1.67
N LEU A 257 9.02 11.63 2.98
CA LEU A 257 7.90 11.75 3.92
C LEU A 257 7.18 13.10 3.79
N THR A 258 7.90 14.14 3.36
CA THR A 258 7.32 15.47 3.11
C THR A 258 6.82 15.60 1.67
N PHE A 259 5.51 15.66 1.50
CA PHE A 259 4.86 15.82 0.20
C PHE A 259 5.04 17.25 -0.35
N LYS A 260 5.41 17.37 -1.62
CA LYS A 260 5.51 18.67 -2.33
C LYS A 260 4.17 19.40 -2.37
N THR A 261 3.07 18.64 -2.48
CA THR A 261 1.69 19.15 -2.46
C THR A 261 1.19 19.51 -1.06
N GLY A 262 2.03 19.32 -0.03
CA GLY A 262 1.66 19.46 1.37
C GLY A 262 0.88 18.27 1.92
N GLY A 263 0.66 18.30 3.24
CA GLY A 263 -0.06 17.26 3.97
C GLY A 263 0.83 16.45 4.90
N SER A 264 0.18 15.72 5.80
CA SER A 264 0.85 14.93 6.82
C SER A 264 1.37 13.59 6.29
N THR A 265 2.50 13.14 6.85
CA THR A 265 2.97 11.76 6.75
C THR A 265 1.89 10.78 7.16
N ARG A 266 1.82 9.64 6.49
CA ARG A 266 0.77 8.64 6.65
C ARG A 266 1.33 7.23 6.48
N GLY A 267 0.74 6.30 7.22
CA GLY A 267 1.05 4.88 7.10
C GLY A 267 0.01 4.00 7.76
N ILE A 268 0.21 2.69 7.64
CA ILE A 268 -0.58 1.67 8.33
C ILE A 268 0.39 0.64 8.88
N ILE A 269 0.35 0.40 10.19
CA ILE A 269 1.06 -0.68 10.86
C ILE A 269 0.22 -1.95 10.80
N PHE A 270 0.87 -3.08 10.50
CA PHE A 270 0.29 -4.42 10.45
C PHE A 270 0.98 -5.32 11.47
N SER A 271 0.20 -6.07 12.25
CA SER A 271 0.72 -7.01 13.23
C SER A 271 -0.28 -8.12 13.54
N LEU A 272 0.21 -9.29 13.95
CA LEU A 272 -0.62 -10.32 14.58
C LEU A 272 -0.93 -10.01 16.05
N ASN A 273 -0.23 -9.06 16.67
CA ASN A 273 -0.54 -8.59 18.02
C ASN A 273 -1.76 -7.64 17.97
N PRO A 274 -2.89 -7.96 18.65
CA PRO A 274 -4.06 -7.09 18.70
C PRO A 274 -3.86 -5.79 19.47
N ARG A 275 -2.79 -5.69 20.27
CA ARG A 275 -2.43 -4.52 21.11
C ARG A 275 -1.20 -3.79 20.57
N ILE A 276 -0.97 -3.84 19.26
CA ILE A 276 0.21 -3.21 18.64
C ILE A 276 0.21 -1.68 18.80
N ASP A 277 -0.97 -1.08 19.00
CA ASP A 277 -1.18 0.34 19.26
C ASP A 277 -0.58 0.83 20.57
N GLU A 278 -0.49 -0.02 21.60
CA GLU A 278 0.17 0.30 22.88
C GLU A 278 1.66 0.65 22.70
N PHE A 279 2.28 0.26 21.59
CA PHE A 279 3.68 0.53 21.25
C PHE A 279 3.88 1.77 20.36
N ILE A 280 2.78 2.44 19.99
CA ILE A 280 2.80 3.62 19.13
C ILE A 280 2.59 4.86 20.01
N LYS A 281 3.44 5.88 19.85
CA LYS A 281 3.24 7.15 20.56
C LYS A 281 1.86 7.72 20.21
N PRO A 282 1.01 8.11 21.18
CA PRO A 282 -0.36 8.55 20.92
C PRO A 282 -0.49 9.68 19.90
N ARG A 283 0.51 10.58 19.84
CA ARG A 283 0.56 11.69 18.86
C ARG A 283 0.57 11.23 17.39
N TYR A 284 0.99 9.99 17.13
CA TYR A 284 1.05 9.43 15.78
C TYR A 284 -0.18 8.61 15.40
N LEU A 285 -1.02 8.24 16.37
CA LEU A 285 -2.22 7.47 16.10
C LEU A 285 -3.22 8.30 15.29
N PHE A 286 -3.70 7.72 14.19
CA PHE A 286 -4.80 8.28 13.42
C PHE A 286 -6.06 7.45 13.68
N PRO A 287 -7.06 7.98 14.41
CA PRO A 287 -8.26 7.21 14.71
C PRO A 287 -9.02 6.90 13.41
N VAL A 288 -9.16 5.60 13.15
CA VAL A 288 -9.88 5.04 12.00
C VAL A 288 -10.92 4.08 12.56
N VAL A 289 -12.20 4.39 12.36
CA VAL A 289 -13.30 3.55 12.84
C VAL A 289 -13.68 2.56 11.75
N ILE A 290 -13.77 1.30 12.14
CA ILE A 290 -14.09 0.19 11.25
C ILE A 290 -15.23 -0.59 11.88
N PRO A 291 -16.44 -0.48 11.33
CA PRO A 291 -17.58 -1.21 11.83
C PRO A 291 -17.35 -2.73 11.74
N GLU A 292 -17.62 -3.44 12.84
CA GLU A 292 -17.35 -4.88 12.93
C GLU A 292 -18.25 -5.68 11.98
N GLU A 293 -19.45 -5.19 11.67
CA GLU A 293 -20.33 -5.79 10.66
C GLU A 293 -19.70 -5.80 9.26
N ILE A 294 -18.91 -4.79 8.90
CA ILE A 294 -18.16 -4.77 7.63
C ILE A 294 -17.07 -5.83 7.66
N VAL A 295 -16.30 -5.92 8.76
CA VAL A 295 -15.26 -6.94 8.93
C VAL A 295 -15.85 -8.34 8.85
N ARG A 296 -16.98 -8.59 9.52
CA ARG A 296 -17.70 -9.87 9.48
C ARG A 296 -18.20 -10.20 8.08
N ALA A 297 -18.74 -9.23 7.36
CA ALA A 297 -19.23 -9.44 6.01
C ALA A 297 -18.09 -9.75 5.03
N ILE A 298 -16.94 -9.06 5.12
CA ILE A 298 -15.73 -9.41 4.36
C ILE A 298 -15.28 -10.83 4.72
N ARG A 299 -15.13 -11.13 6.02
CA ARG A 299 -14.68 -12.45 6.51
C ARG A 299 -15.58 -13.60 6.04
N LYS A 300 -16.90 -13.38 5.97
CA LYS A 300 -17.86 -14.37 5.49
C LYS A 300 -17.65 -14.71 4.00
N ASN A 301 -17.26 -13.72 3.19
CA ASN A 301 -17.04 -13.91 1.76
C ASN A 301 -15.60 -14.35 1.41
N LEU A 302 -14.74 -14.49 2.41
CA LEU A 302 -13.39 -15.07 2.30
C LEU A 302 -13.35 -16.59 2.58
N ARG A 303 -14.43 -17.15 3.13
CA ARG A 303 -14.58 -18.58 3.48
C ARG A 303 -15.49 -19.26 2.48
#